data_AF-A0A1J3DEV8-F1
#
_entry.id   AF-A0A1J3DEV8-F1
#
_cell.length_a   1.000
_cell.length_b   1.000
_cell.length_c   1.000
_cell.angle_alpha   90.00
_cell.angle_beta   90.00
_cell.angle_gamma   90.00
#
_symmetry.space_group_name_H-M   'P 1'
#
loop_
_entity.id
_entity.type
_entity.pdbx_description
1 polymer ?
#
loop_
_entity_poly.entity_id
_entity_poly.type
_entity_poly.pdbx_seq_one_letter_code
_entity_poly.pdbx_strand_id
1 'polypeptide(L)'
;MVFHPSATEISKTLFKLNPNKSHGPDGLTSGFYKAAWDILGSEVTSSIHHFFRSSFLPASTNATILTLVPKFPGASKVSDYRPVACLNTLYKVVSRLLVARLRPILSFLILPITINVQTLNSHIYALLTTSLDSVQNVLQVLHEFGGQCAEIKFLCLRTLSGGM
;
A
#
# COMPACT_ATOMS: atom_id res chain seq x y z
N MET A 1 -16.31 4.67 8.48
CA MET A 1 -16.43 5.60 7.35
C MET A 1 -15.03 5.95 6.85
N VAL A 2 -14.61 5.48 5.68
CA VAL A 2 -13.27 5.78 5.14
C VAL A 2 -13.31 7.22 4.59
N PHE A 3 -12.74 8.17 5.34
CA PHE A 3 -12.77 9.58 4.96
C PHE A 3 -11.93 9.82 3.70
N HIS A 4 -12.54 10.50 2.72
CA HIS A 4 -11.92 10.88 1.46
C HIS A 4 -10.70 11.78 1.75
N PRO A 5 -9.49 11.43 1.26
CA PRO A 5 -8.30 12.24 1.54
C PRO A 5 -8.42 13.61 0.87
N SER A 6 -7.91 14.68 1.47
CA SER A 6 -7.90 16.00 0.83
C SER A 6 -6.78 16.11 -0.20
N ALA A 7 -6.90 17.02 -1.17
CA ALA A 7 -5.85 17.28 -2.16
C ALA A 7 -4.49 17.59 -1.50
N THR A 8 -4.49 18.37 -0.41
CA THR A 8 -3.28 18.69 0.37
C THR A 8 -2.70 17.46 1.05
N GLU A 9 -3.53 16.52 1.50
CA GLU A 9 -3.06 15.27 2.09
C GLU A 9 -2.42 14.35 1.05
N ILE A 10 -3.03 14.26 -0.12
CA ILE A 10 -2.52 13.50 -1.27
C ILE A 10 -1.14 14.05 -1.66
N SER A 11 -1.03 15.36 -1.89
CA SER A 11 0.23 15.99 -2.25
C SER A 11 1.28 15.79 -1.15
N LYS A 12 0.96 16.05 0.12
CA LYS A 12 1.88 15.78 1.24
C LYS A 12 2.34 14.32 1.28
N THR A 13 1.46 13.37 1.00
CA THR A 13 1.80 11.93 1.01
C THR A 13 2.76 11.57 -0.12
N LEU A 14 2.52 12.10 -1.32
CA LEU A 14 3.40 11.93 -2.48
C LEU A 14 4.76 12.59 -2.27
N PHE A 15 4.78 13.81 -1.74
CA PHE A 15 6.02 14.56 -1.50
C PHE A 15 6.89 13.95 -0.40
N LYS A 16 6.29 13.17 0.53
CA LYS A 16 7.01 12.36 1.52
C LYS A 16 7.65 11.10 0.95
N LEU A 17 7.37 10.71 -0.30
CA LEU A 17 8.06 9.58 -0.93
C LEU A 17 9.50 9.96 -1.26
N ASN A 18 10.43 9.02 -1.16
CA ASN A 18 11.83 9.26 -1.51
C ASN A 18 11.97 9.26 -3.05
N PRO A 19 12.49 10.35 -3.66
CA PRO A 19 12.61 10.47 -5.12
C PRO A 19 13.56 9.44 -5.75
N ASN A 20 14.54 8.96 -4.99
CA ASN A 20 15.60 8.06 -5.48
C ASN A 20 15.24 6.57 -5.26
N LYS A 21 13.98 6.27 -4.96
CA LYS A 21 13.49 4.89 -4.86
C LYS A 21 13.14 4.34 -6.24
N SER A 22 13.21 3.01 -6.36
CA SER A 22 12.85 2.27 -7.58
C SER A 22 11.45 2.65 -8.08
N HIS A 23 11.38 2.88 -9.39
CA HIS A 23 10.12 3.09 -10.12
C HIS A 23 9.33 1.77 -10.22
N GLY A 24 8.06 1.87 -10.60
CA GLY A 24 7.29 0.71 -11.01
C GLY A 24 7.50 0.38 -12.49
N PRO A 25 6.72 -0.56 -13.05
CA PRO A 25 6.73 -0.83 -14.49
C PRO A 25 6.39 0.38 -15.37
N ASP A 26 5.76 1.43 -14.82
CA ASP A 26 5.50 2.69 -15.51
C ASP A 26 6.75 3.56 -15.74
N GLY A 27 7.87 3.27 -15.06
CA GLY A 27 9.09 4.09 -15.12
C GLY A 27 8.99 5.43 -14.38
N LEU A 28 7.85 5.75 -13.76
CA LEU A 28 7.61 7.07 -13.16
C LEU A 28 7.95 7.07 -11.67
N THR A 29 9.02 7.77 -11.31
CA THR A 29 9.47 7.92 -9.92
C THR A 29 8.68 9.00 -9.18
N SER A 30 8.74 9.01 -7.85
CA SER A 30 8.19 10.13 -7.08
C SER A 30 8.90 11.46 -7.35
N GLY A 31 10.15 11.44 -7.84
CA GLY A 31 10.85 12.63 -8.30
C GLY A 31 10.17 13.27 -9.51
N PHE A 32 9.77 12.45 -10.49
CA PHE A 32 9.02 12.91 -11.66
C PHE A 32 7.72 13.61 -11.27
N TYR A 33 6.89 12.97 -10.42
CA TYR A 33 5.63 13.57 -10.00
C TYR A 33 5.79 14.86 -9.19
N LYS A 34 6.87 14.99 -8.40
CA LYS A 34 7.17 16.23 -7.68
C LYS A 34 7.58 17.35 -8.62
N ALA A 35 8.42 17.04 -9.61
CA ALA A 35 8.88 18.01 -10.59
C ALA A 35 7.75 18.48 -11.52
N ALA A 36 6.84 17.56 -11.90
CA ALA A 36 5.71 17.84 -12.78
C ALA A 36 4.41 18.12 -12.01
N TRP A 37 4.46 18.43 -10.71
CA TRP A 37 3.26 18.53 -9.87
C TRP A 37 2.31 19.64 -10.33
N ASP A 38 2.85 20.75 -10.84
CA ASP A 38 2.04 21.87 -11.33
C ASP A 38 1.20 21.51 -12.56
N ILE A 39 1.61 20.47 -13.30
CA ILE A 39 0.93 20.00 -14.51
C ILE A 39 0.05 18.78 -14.20
N LEU A 40 0.58 17.80 -13.47
CA LEU A 40 -0.06 16.51 -13.23
C LEU A 40 -0.85 16.45 -11.92
N GLY A 41 -0.66 17.41 -11.01
CA GLY A 41 -1.19 17.36 -9.65
C GLY A 41 -2.71 17.28 -9.60
N SER A 42 -3.42 17.97 -10.50
CA SER A 42 -4.89 17.90 -10.60
C SER A 42 -5.35 16.50 -11.01
N GLU A 43 -4.74 15.93 -12.04
CA GLU A 43 -5.07 14.61 -12.58
C GLU A 43 -4.77 13.50 -11.58
N VAL A 44 -3.63 13.57 -10.91
CA VAL A 44 -3.24 12.64 -9.85
C VAL A 44 -4.24 12.69 -8.69
N THR A 45 -4.62 13.90 -8.27
CA THR A 45 -5.58 14.10 -7.19
C THR A 45 -6.96 13.56 -7.57
N SER A 46 -7.45 13.89 -8.77
CA SER A 46 -8.72 13.39 -9.32
C SER A 46 -8.74 11.86 -9.41
N SER A 47 -7.66 11.25 -9.89
CA SER A 47 -7.52 9.79 -9.99
C SER A 47 -7.59 9.10 -8.63
N ILE A 48 -6.89 9.65 -7.62
CA ILE A 48 -6.92 9.11 -6.26
C ILE A 48 -8.32 9.28 -5.65
N HIS A 49 -8.94 10.44 -5.82
CA HIS A 49 -10.33 10.65 -5.40
C HIS A 49 -11.28 9.65 -6.05
N HIS A 50 -11.16 9.44 -7.37
CA HIS A 50 -11.96 8.46 -8.08
C HIS A 50 -11.80 7.06 -7.47
N PHE A 51 -10.57 6.65 -7.16
CA PHE A 51 -10.29 5.38 -6.48
C PHE A 51 -11.02 5.29 -5.12
N PHE A 52 -10.96 6.32 -4.27
CA PHE A 52 -11.65 6.30 -2.97
C PHE A 52 -13.18 6.34 -3.08
N ARG A 53 -13.74 6.69 -4.24
CA ARG A 53 -15.19 6.68 -4.49
C ARG A 53 -15.69 5.39 -5.15
N SER A 54 -14.91 4.83 -6.05
CA SER A 54 -15.30 3.68 -6.89
C SER A 54 -14.66 2.36 -6.48
N SER A 55 -13.64 2.39 -5.60
CA SER A 55 -12.76 1.26 -5.31
C SER A 55 -12.06 0.69 -6.55
N PHE A 56 -12.04 1.45 -7.65
CA PHE A 56 -11.45 1.02 -8.92
C PHE A 56 -10.07 1.62 -9.10
N LEU A 57 -9.08 0.77 -9.32
CA LEU A 57 -7.73 1.15 -9.70
C LEU A 57 -7.40 0.55 -11.08
N PRO A 58 -6.94 1.35 -12.06
CA PRO A 58 -6.54 0.81 -13.36
C PRO A 58 -5.46 -0.26 -13.22
N ALA A 59 -5.54 -1.31 -14.04
CA ALA A 59 -4.54 -2.39 -14.05
C ALA A 59 -3.13 -1.88 -14.35
N SER A 60 -3.01 -0.86 -15.20
CA SER A 60 -1.74 -0.17 -15.47
C SER A 60 -1.12 0.44 -14.21
N THR A 61 -1.93 1.05 -13.34
CA THR A 61 -1.49 1.62 -12.06
C THR A 61 -1.17 0.56 -11.02
N ASN A 62 -1.87 -0.58 -11.03
CA ASN A 62 -1.62 -1.72 -10.15
C ASN A 62 -0.46 -2.63 -10.60
N ALA A 63 0.10 -2.38 -11.79
CA ALA A 63 1.20 -3.19 -12.29
C ALA A 63 2.43 -3.15 -11.36
N THR A 64 3.02 -4.32 -11.15
CA THR A 64 4.13 -4.54 -10.20
C THR A 64 5.21 -5.37 -10.85
N ILE A 65 6.47 -4.97 -10.68
CA ILE A 65 7.63 -5.81 -11.01
C ILE A 65 8.14 -6.46 -9.74
N LEU A 66 8.29 -7.79 -9.75
CA LEU A 66 8.97 -8.52 -8.68
C LEU A 66 10.45 -8.68 -9.03
N THR A 67 11.32 -8.19 -8.17
CA THR A 67 12.78 -8.30 -8.32
C THR A 67 13.38 -9.01 -7.11
N LEU A 68 14.37 -9.86 -7.34
CA LEU A 68 15.10 -10.55 -6.28
C LEU A 68 16.39 -9.79 -5.95
N VAL A 69 16.50 -9.32 -4.71
CA VAL A 69 17.72 -8.66 -4.21
C VAL A 69 18.51 -9.65 -3.34
N PRO A 70 19.79 -9.93 -3.66
CA PRO A 70 20.59 -10.87 -2.88
C PRO A 70 20.80 -10.35 -1.44
N LYS A 71 20.72 -11.24 -0.45
CA LYS A 71 21.00 -10.91 0.96
C LYS A 71 22.49 -10.70 1.22
N PHE A 72 23.35 -11.38 0.47
CA PHE A 72 24.81 -11.36 0.60
C PHE A 72 25.48 -11.65 -0.76
N PRO A 73 26.74 -11.23 -0.96
CA PRO A 73 27.52 -11.57 -2.16
C PRO A 73 27.68 -13.10 -2.29
N GLY A 74 27.48 -13.64 -3.48
CA GLY A 74 27.55 -15.10 -3.71
C GLY A 74 26.28 -15.88 -3.34
N ALA A 75 25.14 -15.20 -3.16
CA ALA A 75 23.83 -15.83 -3.04
C ALA A 75 23.59 -16.82 -4.20
N SER A 76 23.10 -18.02 -3.89
CA SER A 76 22.91 -19.09 -4.88
C SER A 76 21.56 -19.80 -4.75
N LYS A 77 20.99 -19.85 -3.55
CA LYS A 77 19.66 -20.43 -3.31
C LYS A 77 18.59 -19.36 -3.36
N VAL A 78 17.37 -19.72 -3.75
CA VAL A 78 16.21 -18.79 -3.77
C VAL A 78 15.95 -18.16 -2.40
N SER A 79 16.17 -18.92 -1.31
CA SER A 79 16.07 -18.45 0.07
C SER A 79 17.05 -17.32 0.43
N ASP A 80 18.13 -17.17 -0.35
CA ASP A 80 19.18 -16.17 -0.13
C ASP A 80 18.81 -14.82 -0.73
N TYR A 81 17.67 -14.73 -1.43
CA TYR A 81 17.17 -13.50 -2.01
C TYR A 81 15.99 -12.95 -1.19
N ARG A 82 15.86 -11.62 -1.20
CA ARG A 82 14.68 -10.93 -0.71
C ARG A 82 13.85 -10.51 -1.92
N PRO A 83 12.59 -10.95 -2.03
CA PRO A 83 11.70 -10.41 -3.06
C PRO A 83 11.38 -8.95 -2.73
N VAL A 84 11.47 -8.09 -3.75
CA VAL A 84 11.14 -6.67 -3.69
C VAL A 84 10.10 -6.39 -4.77
N ALA A 85 8.96 -5.85 -4.35
CA ALA A 85 7.91 -5.38 -5.24
C ALA A 85 8.18 -3.92 -5.65
N CYS A 86 8.48 -3.71 -6.92
CA CYS A 86 8.62 -2.42 -7.57
C CYS A 86 7.25 -1.97 -8.07
N LEU A 87 6.56 -1.21 -7.22
CA LEU A 87 5.21 -0.69 -7.46
C LEU A 87 5.23 0.70 -8.11
N ASN A 88 4.21 1.02 -8.88
CA ASN A 88 4.01 2.36 -9.41
C ASN A 88 3.84 3.40 -8.29
N THR A 89 4.26 4.63 -8.55
CA THR A 89 4.27 5.69 -7.54
C THR A 89 2.86 6.02 -7.04
N LEU A 90 1.85 6.04 -7.93
CA LEU A 90 0.46 6.30 -7.56
C LEU A 90 -0.10 5.21 -6.64
N TYR A 91 0.20 3.95 -6.91
CA TYR A 91 -0.17 2.84 -6.03
C TYR A 91 0.42 3.02 -4.62
N LYS A 92 1.70 3.40 -4.54
CA LYS A 92 2.35 3.69 -3.25
C LYS A 92 1.60 4.78 -2.49
N VAL A 93 1.18 5.86 -3.14
CA VAL A 93 0.41 6.94 -2.47
C VAL A 93 -0.93 6.43 -1.95
N VAL A 94 -1.70 5.74 -2.78
CA VAL A 94 -2.99 5.15 -2.40
C VAL A 94 -2.83 4.22 -1.20
N SER A 95 -1.87 3.30 -1.25
CA SER A 95 -1.56 2.38 -0.16
C SER A 95 -1.25 3.12 1.15
N ARG A 96 -0.39 4.17 1.12
CA ARG A 96 -0.08 4.97 2.32
C ARG A 96 -1.29 5.66 2.91
N LEU A 97 -2.18 6.20 2.06
CA LEU A 97 -3.42 6.85 2.50
C LEU A 97 -4.34 5.83 3.18
N LEU A 98 -4.47 4.62 2.61
CA LEU A 98 -5.26 3.55 3.22
C LEU A 98 -4.69 3.10 4.57
N VAL A 99 -3.38 2.89 4.68
CA VAL A 99 -2.75 2.56 5.97
C VAL A 99 -3.03 3.63 7.01
N ALA A 100 -2.95 4.92 6.64
CA ALA A 100 -3.23 6.01 7.56
C ALA A 100 -4.66 5.98 8.11
N ARG A 101 -5.64 5.52 7.32
CA ARG A 101 -7.04 5.36 7.74
C ARG A 101 -7.29 4.08 8.52
N LEU A 102 -6.59 3.00 8.18
CA LEU A 102 -6.70 1.71 8.83
C LEU A 102 -6.05 1.68 10.21
N ARG A 103 -4.91 2.36 10.38
CA ARG A 103 -4.13 2.36 11.62
C ARG A 103 -4.97 2.63 12.89
N PRO A 104 -5.78 3.70 12.99
CA PRO A 104 -6.59 3.92 14.20
C PRO A 104 -7.64 2.82 14.45
N ILE A 105 -8.18 2.21 13.38
CA ILE A 105 -9.17 1.14 13.48
C ILE A 105 -8.50 -0.14 14.00
N LEU A 106 -7.34 -0.51 13.44
CA LEU A 106 -6.58 -1.66 13.92
C LEU A 106 -6.10 -1.47 15.36
N SER A 107 -5.68 -0.27 15.75
CA SER A 107 -5.29 0.00 17.14
C SER A 107 -6.43 -0.19 18.14
N PHE A 108 -7.69 -0.05 17.71
CA PHE A 108 -8.85 -0.31 18.55
C PHE A 108 -9.22 -1.80 18.59
N LEU A 109 -9.04 -2.52 17.48
CA LEU A 109 -9.33 -3.95 17.38
C LEU A 109 -8.24 -4.85 17.99
N ILE A 110 -7.00 -4.36 18.06
CA ILE A 110 -5.84 -5.11 18.55
C ILE A 110 -5.43 -4.58 19.92
N LEU A 111 -6.02 -5.12 20.98
CA LEU A 111 -5.49 -5.11 22.36
C LEU A 111 -5.10 -6.55 22.75
N PRO A 112 -4.17 -6.81 23.69
CA PRO A 112 -2.83 -6.29 23.94
C PRO A 112 -1.81 -7.38 23.54
N ILE A 113 -1.64 -7.67 22.25
CA ILE A 113 -0.51 -8.50 21.80
C ILE A 113 0.57 -7.53 21.34
N THR A 114 1.71 -7.62 22.02
CA THR A 114 2.95 -6.82 21.96
C THR A 114 3.54 -6.64 20.55
N ILE A 115 2.80 -6.03 19.63
CA ILE A 115 3.29 -5.68 18.30
C ILE A 115 3.55 -4.18 18.29
N ASN A 116 4.84 -3.81 18.26
CA ASN A 116 5.27 -2.44 18.09
C ASN A 116 4.55 -1.81 16.87
N VAL A 117 4.02 -0.60 17.04
CA VAL A 117 3.27 0.14 16.02
C VAL A 117 4.08 0.31 14.72
N GLN A 118 5.41 0.35 14.79
CA GLN A 118 6.28 0.36 13.60
C GLN A 118 6.25 -0.97 12.84
N THR A 119 6.25 -2.10 13.55
CA THR A 119 6.12 -3.45 12.97
C THR A 119 4.73 -3.64 12.36
N LEU A 120 3.68 -3.12 13.01
CA LEU A 120 2.32 -3.14 12.47
C LEU A 120 2.22 -2.36 11.16
N ASN A 121 2.81 -1.16 11.09
CA ASN A 121 2.87 -0.40 9.84
C ASN A 121 3.61 -1.19 8.76
N SER A 122 4.77 -1.76 9.06
CA SER A 122 5.54 -2.57 8.11
C SER A 122 4.78 -3.81 7.62
N HIS A 123 4.01 -4.49 8.49
CA HIS A 123 3.18 -5.64 8.10
C HIS A 123 1.94 -5.23 7.30
N ILE A 124 1.27 -4.13 7.64
CA ILE A 124 0.14 -3.63 6.84
C ILE A 124 0.65 -3.19 5.45
N TYR A 125 1.78 -2.48 5.39
CA TYR A 125 2.41 -2.16 4.12
C TYR A 125 2.81 -3.43 3.37
N ALA A 126 3.38 -4.44 4.03
CA ALA A 126 3.68 -5.73 3.40
C ALA A 126 2.41 -6.38 2.83
N LEU A 127 1.33 -6.49 3.59
CA LEU A 127 0.04 -7.05 3.14
C LEU A 127 -0.57 -6.29 1.95
N LEU A 128 -0.41 -4.97 1.90
CA LEU A 128 -0.84 -4.13 0.77
C LEU A 128 0.12 -4.15 -0.42
N THR A 129 1.34 -4.68 -0.27
CA THR A 129 2.38 -4.67 -1.33
C THR A 129 2.78 -6.06 -1.83
N THR A 130 2.43 -7.15 -1.15
CA THR A 130 2.79 -8.53 -1.51
C THR A 130 1.74 -9.27 -2.33
N SER A 131 0.52 -8.76 -2.47
CA SER A 131 -0.50 -9.36 -3.35
C SER A 131 -1.12 -8.28 -4.23
N LEU A 132 -1.11 -8.55 -5.54
CA LEU A 132 -1.69 -7.71 -6.60
C LEU A 132 -3.19 -7.43 -6.40
N ASP A 133 -3.86 -8.12 -5.47
CA ASP A 133 -5.30 -8.00 -5.22
C ASP A 133 -5.64 -7.27 -3.89
N SER A 134 -4.66 -6.90 -3.08
CA SER A 134 -4.91 -6.50 -1.68
C SER A 134 -5.59 -5.13 -1.52
N VAL A 135 -5.25 -4.11 -2.31
CA VAL A 135 -5.73 -2.74 -2.07
C VAL A 135 -7.22 -2.57 -2.37
N GLN A 136 -7.72 -3.17 -3.47
CA GLN A 136 -9.15 -3.14 -3.81
C GLN A 136 -9.97 -3.97 -2.82
N ASN A 137 -9.48 -5.16 -2.46
CA ASN A 137 -10.13 -6.01 -1.48
C ASN A 137 -10.19 -5.35 -0.09
N VAL A 138 -9.15 -4.66 0.35
CA VAL A 138 -9.14 -3.96 1.65
C VAL A 138 -10.12 -2.79 1.68
N LEU A 139 -10.30 -2.07 0.57
CA LEU A 139 -11.29 -0.98 0.49
C LEU A 139 -12.72 -1.51 0.42
N GLN A 140 -12.94 -2.60 -0.29
CA GLN A 140 -14.23 -3.31 -0.34
C GLN A 140 -14.61 -3.86 1.03
N VAL A 141 -13.68 -4.54 1.70
CA VAL A 141 -13.72 -4.92 3.12
C VAL A 141 -14.13 -3.70 3.94
N LEU A 142 -13.42 -2.57 3.90
CA LEU A 142 -13.77 -1.38 4.69
C LEU A 142 -15.16 -0.79 4.40
N HIS A 143 -15.68 -0.95 3.18
CA HIS A 143 -17.03 -0.54 2.80
C HIS A 143 -18.09 -1.51 3.37
N GLU A 144 -17.81 -2.81 3.37
CA GLU A 144 -18.65 -3.87 3.95
C GLU A 144 -18.66 -3.84 5.50
N PHE A 145 -17.55 -3.48 6.14
CA PHE A 145 -17.45 -3.33 7.60
C PHE A 145 -18.17 -2.09 8.17
N GLY A 146 -18.88 -1.33 7.33
CA GLY A 146 -19.84 -0.32 7.80
C GLY A 146 -21.05 -0.91 8.55
N GLY A 147 -21.19 -2.24 8.62
CA GLY A 147 -22.35 -2.93 9.21
C GLY A 147 -22.10 -3.81 10.44
N GLN A 148 -21.03 -4.62 10.52
CA GLN A 148 -20.88 -5.60 11.63
C GLN A 148 -19.42 -5.88 12.01
N CYS A 149 -19.06 -5.47 13.23
CA CYS A 149 -17.83 -5.86 13.94
C CYS A 149 -17.96 -7.29 14.49
N ALA A 150 -17.61 -8.33 13.71
CA ALA A 150 -17.48 -9.68 14.30
C ALA A 150 -16.48 -10.63 13.62
N GLU A 151 -16.11 -10.48 12.35
CA GLU A 151 -15.37 -11.54 11.63
C GLU A 151 -13.96 -11.18 11.13
N ILE A 152 -13.23 -10.33 11.84
CA ILE A 152 -11.79 -10.09 11.59
C ILE A 152 -10.93 -11.13 12.33
N LYS A 153 -11.29 -12.41 12.20
CA LYS A 153 -10.41 -13.54 12.57
C LYS A 153 -9.88 -14.27 11.33
N PHE A 154 -10.60 -14.21 10.20
CA PHE A 154 -10.29 -15.04 9.04
C PHE A 154 -9.18 -14.51 8.14
N LEU A 155 -9.01 -13.19 8.00
CA LEU A 155 -8.04 -12.63 7.04
C LEU A 155 -6.62 -12.52 7.60
N CYS A 156 -6.44 -12.45 8.93
CA CYS A 156 -5.12 -12.36 9.56
C CYS A 156 -4.46 -13.75 9.75
N LEU A 157 -5.26 -14.82 9.90
CA LEU A 157 -4.74 -16.17 10.15
C LEU A 157 -4.27 -16.90 8.89
N ARG A 158 -4.79 -16.61 7.69
CA ARG A 158 -4.31 -17.26 6.46
C ARG A 158 -2.93 -16.78 5.99
N THR A 159 -2.52 -15.56 6.35
CA THR A 159 -1.19 -15.03 6.00
C THR A 159 -0.11 -15.32 7.05
N LEU A 160 -0.50 -15.70 8.27
CA LEU A 160 0.42 -16.11 9.34
C LEU A 160 0.60 -17.64 9.45
N SER A 161 -0.29 -18.43 8.84
CA SER A 161 -0.20 -19.90 8.84
C SER A 161 0.50 -20.49 7.60
N GLY A 162 0.98 -19.68 6.66
CA GLY A 162 1.72 -20.14 5.47
C GLY A 162 3.21 -20.40 5.71
N GLY A 163 3.59 -20.65 6.97
CA GLY A 163 4.95 -21.03 7.37
C GLY A 163 4.99 -22.49 7.79
N MET A 164 4.99 -23.40 6.81
CA MET A 164 5.59 -24.73 6.88
C MET A 164 6.21 -25.02 5.52
#